data_AF-A0A441TK83-F1
#
_entry.id   AF-A0A441TK83-F1
#
_cell.length_a   1.000
_cell.length_b   1.000
_cell.length_c   1.000
_cell.angle_alpha   90.00
_cell.angle_beta   90.00
_cell.angle_gamma   90.00
#
_symmetry.space_group_name_H-M   'P 1'
#
loop_
_entity.id
_entity.type
_entity.pdbx_description
1 polymer ?
#
loop_
_entity_poly.entity_id
_entity_poly.type
_entity_poly.pdbx_seq_one_letter_code
_entity_poly.pdbx_strand_id
1 'polypeptide(L)' 'REAILDLDLADFPVRWTELPHFLQPRAAQAGGAQLIHDNRPANLLTSGFVERGDPDAALAGAAFTVSGAIDTSYVEHAY' A
#
# COMPACT_ATOMS: atom_id res chain seq x y z
N ARG A 1 -16.83 22.53 -22.58
CA ARG A 1 -17.83 21.46 -22.33
C ARG A 1 -18.04 20.61 -23.58
N GLU A 2 -18.23 21.20 -24.76
CA GLU A 2 -18.25 20.46 -26.04
C GLU A 2 -16.93 19.73 -26.35
N ALA A 3 -15.77 20.36 -26.07
CA ALA A 3 -14.45 19.73 -26.31
C ALA A 3 -14.18 18.42 -25.51
N ILE A 4 -14.95 18.12 -24.46
CA ILE A 4 -14.85 16.83 -23.73
C ILE A 4 -15.78 15.78 -24.36
N LEU A 5 -16.87 16.21 -24.98
CA LEU A 5 -17.87 15.33 -25.60
C LEU A 5 -17.44 14.87 -27.00
N ASP A 6 -16.64 15.68 -27.71
CA ASP A 6 -16.04 15.35 -29.02
C ASP A 6 -14.72 14.57 -28.91
N LEU A 7 -14.28 14.21 -27.69
CA LEU A 7 -13.05 13.46 -27.49
C LEU A 7 -13.25 11.99 -27.88
N ASP A 8 -12.75 11.61 -29.04
CA ASP A 8 -12.58 10.19 -29.38
C ASP A 8 -11.37 9.63 -28.63
N LEU A 9 -11.66 8.80 -27.62
CA LEU A 9 -10.63 8.14 -26.81
C LEU A 9 -9.81 7.10 -27.61
N ALA A 10 -10.33 6.62 -28.74
CA ALA A 10 -9.61 5.72 -29.63
C ALA A 10 -8.52 6.45 -30.44
N ASP A 11 -8.70 7.75 -30.68
CA ASP A 11 -7.77 8.59 -31.45
C ASP A 11 -6.76 9.35 -30.57
N PHE A 12 -6.84 9.22 -29.23
CA PHE A 12 -5.89 9.85 -28.31
C PHE A 12 -4.60 9.00 -28.22
N PRO A 13 -3.46 9.43 -28.80
CA PRO A 13 -2.33 8.55 -29.00
C PRO A 13 -1.50 8.41 -27.72
N VAL A 14 -1.88 7.48 -26.84
CA VAL A 14 -1.06 7.05 -25.71
C VAL A 14 -0.23 5.85 -26.12
N ARG A 15 1.10 6.01 -26.16
CA ARG A 15 2.02 4.87 -26.27
C ARG A 15 2.45 4.48 -24.86
N TRP A 16 2.04 3.29 -24.42
CA TRP A 16 2.41 2.74 -23.12
C TRP A 16 3.59 1.77 -23.27
N THR A 17 4.55 1.84 -22.35
CA THR A 17 5.55 0.79 -22.14
C THR A 17 5.32 0.20 -20.77
N GLU A 18 4.99 -1.08 -20.72
CA GLU A 18 4.75 -1.76 -19.44
C GLU A 18 6.05 -1.87 -18.65
N LEU A 19 5.95 -1.56 -17.36
CA LEU A 19 7.01 -1.76 -16.38
C LEU A 19 6.59 -2.86 -15.40
N PRO A 20 7.54 -3.53 -14.72
CA PRO A 20 7.21 -4.48 -13.67
C PRO A 20 6.30 -3.85 -12.61
N HIS A 21 5.27 -4.59 -12.23
CA HIS A 21 4.29 -4.17 -11.23
C HIS A 21 4.47 -4.94 -9.93
N PHE A 22 3.98 -4.36 -8.82
CA PHE A 22 3.89 -5.05 -7.53
C PHE A 22 2.42 -5.15 -7.11
N LEU A 23 1.89 -6.37 -7.04
CA LEU A 23 0.50 -6.61 -6.59
C LEU A 23 0.40 -6.86 -5.07
N GLN A 24 1.54 -6.94 -4.38
CA GLN A 24 1.61 -7.29 -2.96
C GLN A 24 2.54 -6.31 -2.23
N PRO A 25 2.13 -5.70 -1.10
CA PRO A 25 2.96 -4.75 -0.36
C PRO A 25 4.33 -5.31 0.02
N ARG A 26 4.38 -6.58 0.48
CA ARG A 26 5.65 -7.24 0.84
C ARG A 26 6.63 -7.31 -0.34
N ALA A 27 6.14 -7.54 -1.56
CA ALA A 27 6.99 -7.59 -2.75
C ALA A 27 7.54 -6.21 -3.10
N ALA A 28 6.72 -5.16 -2.97
CA ALA A 28 7.14 -3.78 -3.18
C ALA A 28 8.20 -3.33 -2.14
N GLN A 29 8.16 -3.88 -0.93
CA GLN A 29 9.10 -3.55 0.15
C GLN A 29 10.37 -4.40 0.17
N ALA A 30 10.48 -5.42 -0.68
CA ALA A 30 11.64 -6.30 -0.71
C ALA A 30 12.93 -5.54 -1.11
N GLY A 31 14.07 -5.97 -0.58
CA GLY A 31 15.37 -5.39 -0.94
C GLY A 31 15.62 -5.47 -2.45
N GLY A 32 15.94 -4.33 -3.07
CA GLY A 32 16.15 -4.24 -4.51
C GLY A 32 14.88 -4.08 -5.35
N ALA A 33 13.70 -3.99 -4.73
CA ALA A 33 12.48 -3.63 -5.43
C ALA A 33 12.61 -2.24 -6.08
N GLN A 34 12.16 -2.11 -7.33
CA GLN A 34 12.10 -0.82 -8.01
C GLN A 34 11.17 0.12 -7.23
N LEU A 35 11.60 1.37 -7.07
CA LEU A 35 10.76 2.38 -6.43
C LEU A 35 9.63 2.79 -7.38
N ILE A 36 8.41 2.76 -6.88
CA ILE A 36 7.21 3.30 -7.55
C ILE A 36 7.29 4.84 -7.56
N HIS A 37 7.84 5.41 -6.49
CA HIS A 37 8.14 6.83 -6.39
C HIS A 37 9.56 7.03 -5.89
N ASP A 38 10.37 7.76 -6.64
CA ASP A 38 11.80 7.96 -6.35
C ASP A 38 12.07 8.51 -4.95
N ASN A 39 11.12 9.28 -4.40
CA ASN A 39 11.22 9.88 -3.06
C ASN A 39 10.61 9.03 -1.93
N ARG A 40 10.16 7.80 -2.22
CA ARG A 40 9.57 6.88 -1.23
C ARG A 40 10.46 5.66 -1.06
N PRO A 41 11.46 5.71 -0.17
CA PRO A 41 12.32 4.56 0.08
C PRO A 41 11.49 3.35 0.51
N ALA A 42 11.92 2.16 0.07
CA ALA A 42 11.24 0.89 0.32
C ALA A 42 9.75 0.85 -0.09
N ASN A 43 9.32 1.71 -1.03
CA ASN A 43 7.92 1.82 -1.44
C ASN A 43 6.95 2.05 -0.27
N LEU A 44 7.42 2.68 0.81
CA LEU A 44 6.62 2.98 1.99
C LEU A 44 5.94 4.34 1.84
N LEU A 45 4.61 4.36 1.83
CA LEU A 45 3.85 5.62 1.77
C LEU A 45 3.88 6.37 3.10
N THR A 46 3.65 5.64 4.20
CA THR A 46 3.60 6.19 5.55
C THR A 46 3.80 5.09 6.58
N SER A 47 4.29 5.45 7.76
CA SER A 47 4.40 4.59 8.93
C SER A 47 4.06 5.38 10.19
N GLY A 48 3.47 4.71 11.17
CA GLY A 48 3.18 5.28 12.48
C GLY A 48 3.45 4.27 13.57
N PHE A 49 3.75 4.78 14.76
CA PHE A 49 3.91 3.99 15.99
C PHE A 49 3.07 4.65 17.07
N VAL A 50 2.29 3.84 17.80
CA VAL A 50 1.45 4.32 18.91
C VAL A 50 1.73 3.45 20.11
N GLU A 51 2.14 4.10 21.20
CA GLU A 51 2.41 3.46 22.47
C GLU A 51 1.69 4.24 23.58
N ARG A 52 1.19 3.51 24.57
CA ARG A 52 0.52 4.09 25.73
C ARG A 52 0.76 3.25 26.97
N GLY A 53 1.29 3.86 28.02
CA GLY A 53 1.59 3.17 29.28
C GLY A 53 2.95 2.44 29.21
N ASP A 54 3.03 1.27 29.85
CA ASP A 54 4.20 0.40 29.86
C ASP A 54 3.80 -0.99 29.31
N PRO A 55 3.83 -1.18 27.97
CA PRO A 55 3.40 -2.43 27.35
C PRO A 55 4.32 -3.61 27.71
N ASP A 56 5.62 -3.37 27.91
CA ASP A 56 6.59 -4.40 28.23
C ASP A 56 6.32 -4.99 29.62
N ALA A 57 6.11 -4.15 30.64
CA ALA A 57 5.75 -4.62 31.97
C ALA A 57 4.37 -5.31 31.98
N ALA A 58 3.41 -4.78 31.23
CA ALA A 58 2.07 -5.38 31.12
C ALA A 58 2.11 -6.79 30.51
N LEU A 59 2.90 -6.99 29.46
CA LEU A 59 3.08 -8.30 28.83
C LEU A 59 3.86 -9.27 29.73
N ALA A 60 4.91 -8.81 30.42
CA ALA A 60 5.70 -9.64 31.32
C ALA A 60 4.91 -10.11 32.55
N GLY A 61 3.96 -9.30 33.02
CA GLY A 61 3.08 -9.62 34.15
C GLY A 61 1.80 -10.37 33.79
N ALA A 62 1.54 -10.65 32.51
CA ALA A 62 0.31 -11.29 32.08
C ALA A 62 0.26 -12.78 32.48
N ALA A 63 -0.90 -13.24 32.95
CA ALA A 63 -1.10 -14.66 33.26
C ALA A 63 -0.99 -15.56 32.01
N PHE A 64 -1.37 -15.03 30.84
CA PHE A 64 -1.30 -15.71 29.54
C PHE A 64 -1.04 -14.67 28.43
N THR A 65 -0.29 -15.07 27.40
CA THR A 65 -0.05 -14.27 26.20
C THR A 65 -0.43 -15.07 24.95
N VAL A 66 -0.98 -14.39 23.94
CA VAL A 66 -1.35 -14.97 22.65
C VAL A 66 -0.96 -13.98 21.55
N SER A 67 -0.48 -14.50 20.43
CA SER A 67 -0.15 -13.72 19.24
C SER A 67 -0.83 -14.30 18.00
N GLY A 68 -1.18 -13.44 17.05
CA GLY A 68 -1.71 -13.84 15.75
C GLY A 68 -1.46 -12.78 14.68
N ALA A 69 -1.51 -13.19 13.43
CA ALA A 69 -1.52 -12.29 12.27
C ALA A 69 -2.94 -12.23 11.71
N ILE A 70 -3.38 -11.05 11.29
CA ILE A 70 -4.71 -10.81 10.75
C ILE A 70 -4.55 -10.00 9.47
N ASP A 71 -5.16 -10.48 8.38
CA ASP A 71 -5.24 -9.79 7.10
C ASP A 71 -6.71 -9.54 6.76
N THR A 72 -7.01 -8.37 6.20
CA THR A 72 -8.34 -8.00 5.70
C THR A 72 -8.29 -7.83 4.18
N SER A 73 -9.33 -8.27 3.48
CA SER A 73 -9.40 -8.12 2.02
C SER A 73 -9.60 -6.67 1.61
N TYR A 74 -9.18 -6.34 0.40
CA TYR A 74 -9.65 -5.13 -0.29
C TYR A 74 -11.16 -5.28 -0.59
N VAL A 75 -11.94 -4.24 -0.30
CA VAL A 75 -13.37 -4.17 -0.59
C VAL A 75 -13.67 -2.81 -1.21
N GLU A 76 -14.38 -2.80 -2.33
CA GLU A 76 -14.83 -1.57 -2.99
C GLU A 76 -16.19 -1.12 -2.45
N HIS A 77 -16.47 0.18 -2.54
CA HIS A 77 -17.66 0.75 -1.91
C HIS A 77 -18.97 0.44 -2.64
N ALA A 78 -18.92 0.05 -3.93
CA ALA A 78 -20.09 -0.34 -4.74
C ALA A 78 -21.29 0.63 -4.74
N TYR A 79 -21.02 1.95 -4.76
CA TYR A 79 -22.05 3.01 -4.87
C TYR A 79 -22.71 3.06 -6.25
#